data_AF-A0A0C3BY36-F1
#
_entry.id   AF-A0A0C3BY36-F1
#
_cell.length_a   1.000
_cell.length_b   1.000
_cell.length_c   1.000
_cell.angle_alpha   90.00
_cell.angle_beta   90.00
_cell.angle_gamma   90.00
#
_symmetry.space_group_name_H-M   'P 1'
#
loop_
_entity.id
_entity.type
_entity.pdbx_description
1 polymer ?
#
loop_
_entity_poly.entity_id
_entity_poly.type
_entity_poly.pdbx_seq_one_letter_code
_entity_poly.pdbx_strand_id
1 'polypeptide(L)'
;MIDCMDAIRTFTRALGDLLGADDLQFFSSTWKNNYFIAGSIALLLYDHIITLDKEVEWIWTLRWRLPKVLFIINRYIISLLLLLDIVPELVYPVFIPVTVTSILSYGSVYHY
;
A
#
# COMPACT_ATOMS: atom_id res chain seq x y z
N MET A 1 -32.79 -14.76 13.43
CA MET A 1 -31.75 -14.81 12.37
C MET A 1 -32.11 -13.88 11.20
N ILE A 2 -33.38 -13.85 10.78
CA ILE A 2 -33.90 -12.91 9.77
C ILE A 2 -33.78 -11.44 10.24
N ASP A 3 -34.06 -11.15 11.52
CA ASP A 3 -33.98 -9.77 12.05
C ASP A 3 -32.57 -9.17 12.03
N CYS A 4 -31.54 -9.97 12.31
CA CYS A 4 -30.14 -9.50 12.29
C CYS A 4 -29.70 -9.18 10.86
N MET A 5 -30.14 -9.98 9.89
CA MET A 5 -29.80 -9.77 8.48
C MET A 5 -30.51 -8.53 7.90
N ASP A 6 -31.73 -8.23 8.34
CA ASP A 6 -32.42 -6.99 7.97
C ASP A 6 -31.86 -5.78 8.71
N ALA A 7 -31.41 -5.92 9.96
CA ALA A 7 -30.68 -4.86 10.65
C ALA A 7 -29.37 -4.50 9.93
N ILE A 8 -28.59 -5.51 9.50
CA ILE A 8 -27.36 -5.31 8.72
C ILE A 8 -27.66 -4.61 7.39
N ARG A 9 -28.68 -5.05 6.65
CA ARG A 9 -29.07 -4.41 5.38
C ARG A 9 -29.56 -2.98 5.57
N THR A 10 -30.30 -2.71 6.63
CA THR A 10 -30.83 -1.36 6.93
C THR A 10 -29.69 -0.42 7.31
N PHE A 11 -28.72 -0.92 8.10
CA PHE A 11 -27.50 -0.19 8.41
C PHE A 11 -26.66 0.07 7.15
N THR A 12 -26.54 -0.91 6.24
CA THR A 12 -25.79 -0.75 4.99
C THR A 12 -26.44 0.28 4.06
N ARG A 13 -27.77 0.34 4.02
CA ARG A 13 -28.52 1.35 3.27
C ARG A 13 -28.39 2.74 3.89
N ALA A 14 -28.58 2.86 5.20
CA ALA A 14 -28.43 4.13 5.91
C ALA A 14 -27.01 4.69 5.77
N LEU A 15 -25.99 3.83 5.79
CA LEU A 15 -24.60 4.23 5.56
C LEU A 15 -24.37 4.71 4.12
N GLY A 16 -25.04 4.10 3.13
CA GLY A 16 -24.97 4.49 1.71
C GLY A 16 -25.83 5.71 1.34
N ASP A 17 -26.79 6.10 2.18
CA ASP A 17 -27.52 7.37 2.05
C ASP A 17 -26.77 8.52 2.74
N LEU A 18 -26.03 8.21 3.82
CA LEU A 18 -25.22 9.18 4.58
C LEU A 18 -23.86 9.48 3.91
N LEU A 19 -23.28 8.50 3.23
CA LEU A 19 -22.08 8.63 2.41
C LEU A 19 -22.51 8.55 0.95
N GLY A 20 -22.27 9.59 0.17
CA GLY A 20 -22.67 9.61 -1.24
C GLY A 20 -22.03 8.47 -2.03
N ALA A 21 -22.67 8.08 -3.15
CA ALA A 21 -22.16 7.02 -4.02
C ALA A 21 -20.76 7.32 -4.60
N ASP A 22 -20.34 8.58 -4.58
CA ASP A 22 -19.02 9.11 -4.88
C ASP A 22 -17.99 8.80 -3.78
N ASP A 23 -18.34 9.01 -2.51
CA ASP A 23 -17.47 8.70 -1.36
C ASP A 23 -17.17 7.20 -1.24
N LEU A 24 -18.18 6.38 -1.50
CA LEU A 24 -18.08 4.92 -1.42
C LEU A 24 -17.18 4.36 -2.53
N GLN A 25 -17.26 4.96 -3.73
CA GLN A 25 -16.37 4.64 -4.85
C GLN A 25 -14.94 5.08 -4.59
N PHE A 26 -14.74 6.27 -4.01
CA PHE A 26 -13.43 6.75 -3.58
C PHE A 26 -12.79 5.77 -2.59
N PHE A 27 -13.53 5.37 -1.56
CA PHE A 27 -13.07 4.42 -0.55
C PHE A 27 -12.71 3.05 -1.18
N SER A 28 -13.58 2.53 -2.06
CA SER A 28 -13.32 1.26 -2.76
C SER A 28 -12.07 1.30 -3.65
N SER A 29 -11.76 2.47 -4.21
CA SER A 29 -10.60 2.68 -5.08
C SER A 29 -9.30 2.73 -4.25
N THR A 30 -9.34 3.38 -3.09
CA THR A 30 -8.19 3.46 -2.17
C THR A 30 -7.74 2.08 -1.69
N TRP A 31 -8.68 1.20 -1.33
CA TRP A 31 -8.32 -0.11 -0.77
C TRP A 31 -7.68 -1.02 -1.83
N LYS A 32 -8.25 -1.05 -3.03
CA LYS A 32 -7.68 -1.77 -4.18
C LYS A 32 -6.26 -1.29 -4.48
N ASN A 33 -6.06 0.03 -4.47
CA ASN A 33 -4.76 0.63 -4.72
C ASN A 33 -3.73 0.21 -3.66
N ASN A 34 -4.10 0.22 -2.38
CA ASN A 34 -3.18 -0.14 -1.29
C ASN A 34 -2.69 -1.59 -1.40
N TYR A 35 -3.58 -2.55 -1.65
CA TYR A 35 -3.18 -3.96 -1.82
C TYR A 35 -2.35 -4.16 -3.10
N PHE A 36 -2.68 -3.44 -4.17
CA PHE A 36 -1.92 -3.50 -5.42
C PHE A 36 -0.50 -2.94 -5.26
N ILE A 37 -0.35 -1.80 -4.58
CA ILE A 37 0.96 -1.19 -4.28
C ILE A 37 1.77 -2.11 -3.37
N ALA A 38 1.18 -2.64 -2.30
CA ALA A 38 1.86 -3.57 -1.39
C ALA A 38 2.36 -4.83 -2.12
N GLY A 39 1.52 -5.42 -3.00
CA GLY A 39 1.91 -6.55 -3.84
C GLY A 39 3.03 -6.19 -4.81
N SER A 40 2.99 -5.00 -5.41
CA SER A 40 4.00 -4.51 -6.34
C SER A 40 5.37 -4.32 -5.66
N ILE A 41 5.39 -3.78 -4.43
CA ILE A 41 6.62 -3.64 -3.63
C ILE A 41 7.17 -5.02 -3.25
N ALA A 42 6.32 -5.93 -2.78
CA ALA A 42 6.74 -7.28 -2.42
C ALA A 42 7.35 -8.01 -3.62
N LEU A 43 6.76 -7.86 -4.82
CA LEU A 43 7.29 -8.41 -6.06
C LEU A 43 8.62 -7.75 -6.45
N LEU A 44 8.73 -6.43 -6.32
CA LEU A 44 9.94 -5.67 -6.63
C LEU A 44 11.10 -6.05 -5.70
N LEU A 45 10.83 -6.18 -4.40
CA LEU A 45 11.80 -6.66 -3.41
C LEU A 45 12.21 -8.11 -3.67
N TYR A 46 11.25 -8.97 -4.03
CA TYR A 46 11.52 -10.37 -4.36
C TYR A 46 12.45 -10.48 -5.58
N ASP A 47 12.19 -9.72 -6.64
CA ASP A 47 13.04 -9.69 -7.83
C ASP A 47 14.45 -9.14 -7.54
N HIS A 48 14.55 -8.20 -6.60
CA HIS A 48 15.84 -7.69 -6.12
C HIS A 48 16.64 -8.76 -5.37
N ILE A 49 16.02 -9.48 -4.45
CA ILE A 49 16.70 -10.48 -3.61
C ILE A 49 17.22 -11.63 -4.47
N ILE A 50 16.44 -12.13 -5.42
CA ILE A 50 16.84 -13.29 -6.24
C ILE A 50 17.98 -12.97 -7.23
N THR A 51 18.06 -11.71 -7.68
CA THR A 51 19.13 -11.26 -8.58
C THR A 51 20.39 -10.81 -7.83
N LEU A 52 20.24 -10.39 -6.56
CA LEU A 52 21.34 -9.98 -5.68
C LEU A 52 22.35 -11.10 -5.44
N ASP A 53 21.89 -12.33 -5.23
CA ASP A 53 22.76 -13.46 -4.87
C ASP A 53 23.78 -13.77 -5.98
N LYS A 54 23.29 -13.82 -7.23
CA LYS A 54 24.13 -14.01 -8.42
C LYS A 54 25.01 -12.79 -8.72
N GLU A 55 24.53 -11.58 -8.43
CA GLU A 55 25.35 -10.39 -8.61
C GLU A 55 26.48 -10.32 -7.59
N VAL A 56 26.24 -10.66 -6.33
CA VAL A 56 27.29 -10.64 -5.31
C VAL A 56 28.40 -11.62 -5.68
N GLU A 57 28.06 -12.85 -6.05
CA GLU A 57 29.05 -13.87 -6.40
C GLU A 57 29.89 -13.52 -7.65
N TRP A 58 29.27 -12.95 -8.68
CA TRP A 58 29.94 -12.70 -9.98
C TRP A 58 30.56 -11.30 -10.08
N ILE A 59 29.94 -10.29 -9.45
CA ILE A 59 30.41 -8.92 -9.49
C ILE A 59 31.45 -8.71 -8.38
N TRP A 60 31.25 -9.17 -7.14
CA TRP A 60 32.16 -8.82 -6.04
C TRP A 60 33.55 -9.46 -6.16
N THR A 61 33.68 -10.57 -6.88
CA THR A 61 34.96 -11.22 -7.20
C THR A 61 35.75 -10.51 -8.31
N LEU A 62 35.12 -9.65 -9.11
CA LEU A 62 35.75 -8.93 -10.22
C LEU A 62 36.54 -7.69 -9.74
N ARG A 63 37.72 -7.43 -10.34
CA ARG A 63 38.53 -6.21 -10.09
C ARG A 63 37.68 -4.94 -10.16
N TRP A 64 37.82 -4.06 -9.16
CA TRP A 64 37.14 -2.77 -9.09
C TRP A 64 37.46 -1.92 -10.33
N ARG A 65 36.46 -1.74 -11.21
CA ARG A 65 36.52 -0.88 -12.40
C ARG A 65 35.30 0.04 -12.45
N LEU A 66 35.43 1.20 -13.09
CA LEU A 66 34.36 2.20 -13.25
C LEU A 66 33.01 1.64 -13.74
N PRO A 67 32.93 0.69 -14.70
CA PRO A 67 31.65 0.14 -15.16
C PRO A 67 30.88 -0.58 -14.03
N LYS A 68 31.60 -1.18 -13.08
CA LYS A 68 31.04 -1.89 -11.92
C LYS A 68 30.28 -0.94 -11.00
N VAL A 69 30.90 0.20 -10.71
CA VAL A 69 30.33 1.25 -9.85
C VAL A 69 29.14 1.91 -10.55
N LEU A 70 29.26 2.18 -11.85
CA LEU A 70 28.17 2.76 -12.63
C LEU A 70 26.96 1.82 -12.69
N PHE A 71 27.19 0.51 -12.82
CA PHE A 71 26.13 -0.50 -12.82
C PHE A 71 25.45 -0.61 -11.45
N ILE A 72 26.22 -0.61 -10.36
CA ILE A 72 25.68 -0.63 -8.99
C ILE A 72 24.93 0.68 -8.70
N ILE A 73 25.45 1.84 -9.07
CA ILE A 73 24.73 3.10 -8.87
C ILE A 73 23.42 3.09 -9.66
N ASN A 74 23.45 2.72 -10.93
CA ASN A 74 22.26 2.71 -11.79
C ASN A 74 21.21 1.71 -11.27
N ARG A 75 21.62 0.54 -10.78
CA ARG A 75 20.70 -0.49 -10.30
C ARG A 75 20.18 -0.22 -8.88
N TYR A 76 21.04 0.22 -7.96
CA TYR A 76 20.68 0.36 -6.54
C TYR A 76 20.15 1.76 -6.22
N ILE A 77 20.66 2.83 -6.85
CA ILE A 77 20.14 4.19 -6.59
C ILE A 77 18.76 4.36 -7.22
N ILE A 78 18.55 3.94 -8.47
CA ILE A 78 17.23 4.09 -9.11
C ILE A 78 16.18 3.24 -8.40
N SER A 79 16.51 1.99 -8.04
CA SER A 79 15.56 1.13 -7.34
C SER A 79 15.28 1.61 -5.91
N LEU A 80 16.29 2.16 -5.22
CA LEU A 80 16.09 2.77 -3.91
C LEU A 80 15.25 4.05 -3.99
N LEU A 81 15.48 4.88 -5.00
CA LEU A 81 14.69 6.09 -5.25
C LEU A 81 13.23 5.74 -5.56
N LEU A 82 13.00 4.74 -6.42
CA LEU A 82 11.66 4.26 -6.73
C LEU A 82 10.96 3.70 -5.49
N LEU A 83 11.70 2.97 -4.64
CA LEU A 83 11.16 2.45 -3.39
C LEU A 83 10.86 3.56 -2.39
N LEU A 84 11.73 4.57 -2.27
CA LEU A 84 11.52 5.76 -1.43
C LEU A 84 10.33 6.62 -1.89
N ASP A 85 10.00 6.61 -3.17
CA ASP A 85 8.85 7.33 -3.72
C ASP A 85 7.53 6.58 -3.43
N ILE A 86 7.54 5.26 -3.56
CA ILE A 86 6.34 4.42 -3.40
C ILE A 86 5.99 4.18 -1.91
N VAL A 87 6.97 4.09 -1.02
CA VAL A 87 6.74 3.85 0.42
C VAL A 87 5.85 4.93 1.09
N PRO A 88 6.09 6.24 0.95
CA PRO A 88 5.20 7.25 1.50
C PRO A 88 3.80 7.16 0.88
N GLU A 89 3.70 6.90 -0.43
CA GLU A 89 2.42 6.64 -1.11
C GLU A 89 1.67 5.42 -0.58
N LEU A 90 2.33 4.48 0.10
CA LEU A 90 1.67 3.40 0.83
C LEU A 90 1.26 3.83 2.25
N VAL A 91 2.11 4.58 2.94
CA VAL A 91 1.89 4.99 4.34
C VAL A 91 0.70 5.97 4.44
N TYR A 92 0.61 6.95 3.54
CA TYR A 92 -0.46 7.96 3.58
C TYR A 92 -1.89 7.40 3.41
N PRO A 93 -2.21 6.56 2.41
CA PRO A 93 -3.55 6.02 2.22
C PRO A 93 -3.90 4.87 3.18
N VAL A 94 -2.96 4.38 4.00
CA VAL A 94 -3.27 3.48 5.13
C VAL A 94 -3.69 4.29 6.35
N PHE A 95 -3.08 5.45 6.58
CA PHE A 95 -3.41 6.31 7.73
C PHE A 95 -4.79 6.99 7.60
N ILE A 96 -5.18 7.46 6.41
CA ILE A 96 -6.44 8.17 6.18
C ILE A 96 -7.70 7.33 6.50
N PRO A 97 -7.87 6.09 6.02
CA PRO A 97 -9.03 5.27 6.38
C PRO A 97 -9.03 4.88 7.87
N VAL A 98 -7.86 4.71 8.51
CA VAL A 98 -7.77 4.46 9.96
C VAL A 98 -8.21 5.67 10.79
N THR A 99 -7.84 6.88 10.38
CA THR A 99 -8.28 8.11 11.06
C THR A 99 -9.78 8.36 10.86
N VAL A 100 -10.30 8.15 9.64
CA VAL A 100 -11.75 8.30 9.38
C VAL A 100 -12.57 7.29 10.19
N THR A 101 -12.17 6.02 10.19
CA THR A 101 -12.88 4.98 10.97
C THR A 101 -12.80 5.22 12.48
N SER A 102 -11.67 5.69 12.99
CA SER A 102 -11.53 6.05 14.41
C SER A 102 -12.33 7.30 14.79
N ILE A 103 -12.39 8.33 13.95
CA ILE A 103 -13.22 9.53 14.19
C ILE A 103 -14.71 9.17 14.21
N LEU A 104 -15.17 8.35 13.25
CA LEU A 104 -16.56 7.89 13.21
C LEU A 104 -16.91 6.98 14.41
N SER A 105 -15.97 6.11 14.84
CA SER A 105 -16.12 5.29 16.03
C SER A 105 -16.15 6.12 17.31
N TYR A 106 -15.35 7.19 17.41
CA TYR A 106 -15.41 8.13 18.53
C TYR A 106 -16.74 8.88 18.53
N GLY A 107 -17.16 9.45 17.40
CA GLY A 107 -18.44 10.17 17.28
C GLY A 107 -19.67 9.34 17.65
N SER A 108 -19.68 8.05 17.35
CA SER A 108 -20.76 7.13 17.75
C SER A 108 -20.81 6.89 19.26
N VAL A 109 -19.68 6.97 19.98
CA VAL A 109 -19.62 6.71 21.43
C VAL A 109 -20.11 7.92 22.26
N TYR A 110 -19.97 9.14 21.75
CA TYR A 110 -20.41 10.36 22.45
C TYR A 110 -21.84 10.81 22.09
N HIS A 111 -22.53 10.10 21.19
CA HIS A 111 -23.91 10.40 20.78
C HIS A 111 -24.98 9.50 21.44
N TYR A 112 -24.68 8.91 22.60
CA TYR A 112 -25.65 8.27 23.49
C TYR A 112 -25.81 9.07 24.79
#